data_AF-A0A377JX02-F1
#
_entry.id   AF-A0A377JX02-F1
#
_cell.length_a   1.000
_cell.length_b   1.000
_cell.length_c   1.000
_cell.angle_alpha   90.00
_cell.angle_beta   90.00
_cell.angle_gamma   90.00
#
_symmetry.space_group_name_H-M   'P 1'
#
loop_
_entity.id
_entity.type
_entity.pdbx_description
1 polymer ?
#
loop_
_entity_poly.entity_id
_entity_poly.type
_entity_poly.pdbx_seq_one_letter_code
_entity_poly.pdbx_strand_id
1 'polypeptide(L)'
;MGYLNNPFQKELVFDNLYVSDRGINHFKDVKFLFQLNYSLLFSTSSVLLYLNRKKLVTRDQVREITSLIKWMIISVCVMALLFFDKAFVLFHQVFFDNDDWMFDYRTDPIISFLPETFFFLCFLLIVTISVSTLTTIHHLFNKEERTL
;
A
#
# COMPACT_ATOMS: atom_id res chain seq x y z
N MET A 1 -11.50 -8.09 8.89
CA MET A 1 -10.84 -7.46 7.72
C MET A 1 -11.80 -6.83 6.69
N GLY A 2 -13.12 -7.02 6.76
CA GLY A 2 -14.06 -6.37 5.82
C GLY A 2 -14.07 -4.84 5.89
N TYR A 3 -13.89 -4.27 7.09
CA TYR A 3 -14.01 -2.83 7.34
C TYR A 3 -13.10 -1.95 6.48
N LEU A 4 -11.80 -2.27 6.43
CA LEU A 4 -10.79 -1.47 5.72
C LEU A 4 -11.03 -1.47 4.20
N ASN A 5 -11.47 -2.61 3.67
CA ASN A 5 -11.58 -2.85 2.23
C ASN A 5 -12.95 -2.43 1.67
N ASN A 6 -13.99 -2.35 2.50
CA ASN A 6 -15.35 -2.02 2.08
C ASN A 6 -15.68 -0.54 2.33
N PRO A 7 -15.78 0.33 1.29
CA PRO A 7 -16.11 1.74 1.48
C PRO A 7 -17.49 1.97 2.08
N PHE A 8 -18.42 1.02 1.94
CA PHE A 8 -19.80 1.15 2.42
C PHE A 8 -19.97 0.75 3.89
N GLN A 9 -19.01 0.05 4.48
CA GLN A 9 -19.07 -0.32 5.90
C GLN A 9 -18.70 0.87 6.78
N LYS A 10 -19.67 1.48 7.47
CA LYS A 10 -19.42 2.69 8.27
C LYS A 10 -18.78 2.40 9.62
N GLU A 11 -19.13 1.27 10.22
CA GLU A 11 -18.77 0.94 11.60
C GLU A 11 -17.70 -0.15 11.67
N LEU A 12 -16.74 0.08 12.57
CA LEU A 12 -15.76 -0.90 12.99
C LEU A 12 -16.39 -1.73 14.11
N VAL A 13 -16.58 -3.03 13.86
CA VAL A 13 -17.14 -3.96 14.84
C VAL A 13 -16.11 -5.04 15.11
N PHE A 14 -15.81 -5.25 16.39
CA PHE A 14 -15.05 -6.39 16.86
C PHE A 14 -15.96 -7.26 17.73
N ASP A 15 -15.99 -8.58 17.49
CA ASP A 15 -16.91 -9.48 18.19
C ASP A 15 -16.52 -9.68 19.66
N ASN A 16 -15.22 -9.76 19.95
CA ASN A 16 -14.68 -10.14 21.27
C ASN A 16 -13.64 -9.15 21.82
N LEU A 17 -13.48 -7.99 21.19
CA LEU A 17 -12.50 -6.97 21.60
C LEU A 17 -13.21 -5.64 21.79
N TYR A 18 -12.86 -4.94 22.87
CA TYR A 18 -13.15 -3.52 22.99
C TYR A 18 -12.09 -2.72 22.24
N VAL A 19 -12.44 -1.52 21.82
CA VAL A 19 -11.56 -0.56 21.14
C VAL A 19 -11.92 0.83 21.64
N SER A 20 -10.91 1.65 21.93
CA SER A 20 -11.11 3.03 22.37
C SER A 20 -11.55 3.91 21.20
N ASP A 21 -12.06 5.11 21.50
CA ASP A 21 -12.39 6.10 20.46
C ASP A 21 -11.18 6.47 19.60
N ARG A 22 -9.98 6.54 20.20
CA ARG A 22 -8.71 6.73 19.49
C ARG A 22 -8.42 5.56 18.56
N GLY A 23 -8.55 4.33 19.06
CA GLY A 23 -8.41 3.13 18.24
C GLY A 23 -9.34 3.15 17.03
N ILE A 24 -10.62 3.47 17.24
CA ILE A 24 -11.61 3.60 16.16
C ILE A 24 -11.18 4.67 15.14
N ASN A 25 -10.71 5.83 15.59
CA ASN A 25 -10.25 6.90 14.71
C ASN A 25 -9.04 6.48 13.88
N HIS A 26 -8.03 5.86 14.50
CA HIS A 26 -6.88 5.34 13.77
C HIS A 26 -7.31 4.34 12.68
N PHE A 27 -8.23 3.41 12.97
CA PHE A 27 -8.76 2.49 11.96
C PHE A 27 -9.53 3.20 10.83
N LYS A 28 -10.19 4.34 11.10
CA LYS A 28 -10.81 5.17 10.05
C LYS A 28 -9.76 5.82 9.16
N ASP A 29 -8.68 6.34 9.72
CA ASP A 29 -7.59 6.94 8.96
C ASP A 29 -6.89 5.90 8.09
N VAL A 30 -6.60 4.72 8.64
CA VAL A 30 -6.05 3.58 7.89
C VAL A 30 -7.02 3.16 6.77
N LYS A 31 -8.32 3.12 7.03
CA LYS A 31 -9.32 2.84 5.99
C LYS A 31 -9.26 3.87 4.86
N PHE A 32 -9.14 5.15 5.18
CA PHE A 32 -8.98 6.19 4.16
C PHE A 32 -7.76 5.92 3.27
N LEU A 33 -6.61 5.56 3.85
CA LEU A 33 -5.40 5.21 3.08
C LEU A 33 -5.61 3.98 2.17
N PHE A 34 -6.34 2.96 2.63
CA PHE A 34 -6.70 1.80 1.79
C PHE A 34 -7.57 2.21 0.59
N GLN A 35 -8.59 3.03 0.82
CA GLN A 35 -9.49 3.49 -0.25
C GLN A 35 -8.77 4.45 -1.23
N LEU A 36 -7.87 5.30 -0.71
CA LEU A 36 -7.00 6.14 -1.51
C LEU A 36 -6.07 5.29 -2.38
N ASN A 37 -5.48 4.23 -1.82
CA ASN A 37 -4.62 3.31 -2.57
C ASN A 37 -5.37 2.64 -3.74
N TYR A 38 -6.59 2.13 -3.51
CA TYR A 38 -7.42 1.57 -4.59
C TYR A 38 -7.77 2.61 -5.66
N SER A 39 -8.11 3.83 -5.24
CA SER A 39 -8.43 4.92 -6.16
C SER A 39 -7.22 5.31 -7.02
N LEU A 40 -6.03 5.38 -6.42
CA LEU A 40 -4.78 5.62 -7.14
C LEU A 40 -4.44 4.48 -8.09
N LEU A 41 -4.59 3.23 -7.67
CA LEU A 41 -4.35 2.06 -8.52
C LEU A 41 -5.27 2.07 -9.75
N PHE A 42 -6.58 2.30 -9.55
CA PHE A 42 -7.55 2.32 -10.64
C PHE A 42 -7.34 3.50 -11.59
N SER A 43 -7.09 4.70 -11.05
CA SER A 43 -6.88 5.90 -11.87
C SER A 43 -5.58 5.81 -12.67
N THR A 44 -4.46 5.43 -12.05
CA THR A 44 -3.17 5.27 -12.75
C THR A 44 -3.24 4.18 -13.81
N SER A 45 -3.88 3.03 -13.52
CA SER A 45 -4.10 1.97 -14.52
C SER A 45 -4.93 2.46 -15.70
N SER A 46 -6.00 3.21 -15.44
CA SER A 46 -6.88 3.77 -16.47
C SER A 46 -6.17 4.81 -17.34
N VAL A 47 -5.35 5.69 -16.74
CA VAL A 47 -4.51 6.66 -17.45
C VAL A 47 -3.49 5.95 -18.33
N LEU A 48 -2.76 4.96 -17.80
CA LEU A 48 -1.78 4.19 -18.57
C LEU A 48 -2.45 3.47 -19.76
N LEU A 49 -3.62 2.85 -19.55
CA LEU A 49 -4.38 2.21 -20.63
C LEU A 49 -4.83 3.22 -21.68
N TYR A 50 -5.33 4.38 -21.27
CA TYR A 50 -5.75 5.45 -22.19
C TYR A 50 -4.57 5.95 -23.05
N LEU A 51 -3.45 6.29 -22.41
CA LEU A 51 -2.24 6.76 -23.06
C LEU A 51 -1.69 5.72 -24.05
N ASN A 52 -1.69 4.44 -23.66
CA ASN A 52 -1.28 3.34 -24.52
C ASN A 52 -2.21 3.20 -25.75
N ARG A 53 -3.54 3.22 -25.55
CA ARG A 53 -4.52 3.13 -26.65
C ARG A 53 -4.45 4.30 -27.63
N LYS A 54 -4.12 5.49 -27.13
CA LYS A 54 -3.91 6.70 -27.96
C LYS A 54 -2.49 6.80 -28.52
N LYS A 55 -1.60 5.84 -28.23
CA LYS A 55 -0.19 5.84 -28.63
C LYS A 55 0.55 7.13 -28.22
N LEU A 56 0.17 7.70 -27.07
CA LEU A 56 0.75 8.92 -26.50
C LEU A 56 1.97 8.66 -25.62
N VAL A 57 2.23 7.39 -25.31
CA VAL A 57 3.44 6.93 -24.63
C VAL A 57 4.18 5.98 -25.53
N THR A 58 5.51 6.12 -25.57
CA THR A 58 6.38 5.18 -26.25
C THR A 58 6.68 4.00 -25.33
N ARG A 59 7.03 2.86 -25.93
CA ARG A 59 7.42 1.67 -25.17
C ARG A 59 8.67 1.90 -24.34
N ASP A 60 9.65 2.64 -24.88
CA ASP A 60 10.87 3.00 -24.16
C ASP A 60 10.56 3.86 -22.93
N GLN A 61 9.66 4.83 -23.03
CA GLN A 61 9.22 5.64 -21.88
C GLN A 61 8.58 4.76 -20.79
N VAL A 62 7.67 3.86 -21.16
CA VAL A 62 7.05 2.93 -20.19
C VAL A 62 8.10 2.02 -19.55
N ARG A 63 9.07 1.53 -20.33
CA ARG A 63 10.16 0.68 -19.87
C ARG A 63 11.05 1.39 -18.85
N GLU A 64 11.45 2.62 -19.15
CA GLU A 64 12.28 3.43 -18.27
C GLU A 64 11.55 3.76 -16.97
N ILE A 65 10.33 4.26 -17.06
CA ILE A 65 9.52 4.63 -15.89
C ILE A 65 9.28 3.41 -14.99
N THR A 66 8.85 2.27 -15.56
CA THR A 66 8.61 1.05 -14.76
C THR A 66 9.88 0.51 -14.13
N SER A 67 11.03 0.59 -14.80
CA SER A 67 12.33 0.21 -14.24
C SER A 67 12.74 1.13 -13.08
N LEU A 68 12.62 2.45 -13.26
CA LEU A 68 12.94 3.45 -12.23
C LEU A 68 12.08 3.25 -10.98
N ILE A 69 10.76 3.11 -11.14
CA ILE A 69 9.84 2.88 -10.01
C ILE A 69 10.18 1.56 -9.32
N LYS A 70 10.45 0.49 -10.07
CA LYS A 70 10.82 -0.82 -9.50
C LYS A 70 12.07 -0.72 -8.64
N TRP A 71 13.12 -0.07 -9.14
CA TRP A 71 14.37 0.11 -8.38
C TRP A 71 14.19 1.04 -7.17
N MET A 72 13.35 2.07 -7.27
CA MET A 72 12.99 2.92 -6.13
C MET A 72 12.29 2.10 -5.03
N ILE A 73 11.29 1.27 -5.38
CA ILE A 73 10.61 0.38 -4.42
C ILE A 73 11.60 -0.60 -3.78
N ILE A 74 12.49 -1.21 -4.57
CA ILE A 74 13.52 -2.12 -4.05
C ILE A 74 14.46 -1.39 -3.07
N SER A 75 14.89 -0.18 -3.41
CA SER A 75 15.76 0.64 -2.54
C SER A 75 15.09 0.97 -1.21
N VAL A 76 13.81 1.39 -1.25
CA VAL A 76 13.01 1.65 -0.04
C VAL A 76 12.85 0.37 0.77
N CYS A 77 12.59 -0.77 0.12
CA CYS A 77 12.50 -2.06 0.78
C CYS A 77 13.79 -2.42 1.51
N VAL A 78 14.95 -2.31 0.86
CA VAL A 78 16.26 -2.58 1.49
C VAL A 78 16.48 -1.69 2.72
N MET A 79 16.12 -0.42 2.65
CA MET A 79 16.24 0.48 3.80
C MET A 79 15.28 0.11 4.94
N ALA A 80 14.03 -0.22 4.62
CA ALA A 80 13.04 -0.65 5.61
C ALA A 80 13.39 -2.01 6.24
N LEU A 81 14.07 -2.91 5.52
CA LEU A 81 14.58 -4.17 6.05
C LEU A 81 15.62 -3.96 7.17
N LEU A 82 16.40 -2.89 7.10
CA LEU A 82 17.44 -2.59 8.08
C LEU A 82 16.92 -1.82 9.30
N PHE A 83 15.82 -1.08 9.14
CA PHE A 83 15.31 -0.11 10.14
C PHE A 83 13.77 -0.11 10.21
N PHE A 84 13.15 -1.29 10.28
CA PHE A 84 11.70 -1.41 10.16
C PHE A 84 10.95 -0.67 11.28
N ASP A 85 11.45 -0.72 12.51
CA ASP A 85 10.95 0.02 13.67
C ASP A 85 10.84 1.53 13.38
N LYS A 86 11.92 2.12 12.86
CA LYS A 86 11.96 3.54 12.51
C LYS A 86 11.09 3.84 11.30
N ALA A 87 11.08 2.96 10.30
CA ALA A 87 10.23 3.10 9.13
C ALA A 87 8.74 3.06 9.50
N PHE A 88 8.36 2.21 10.46
CA PHE A 88 7.01 2.10 10.99
C PHE A 88 6.61 3.41 11.69
N VAL A 89 7.43 3.94 12.59
CA VAL A 89 7.15 5.23 13.26
C VAL A 89 7.08 6.38 12.24
N LEU A 90 8.05 6.45 11.32
CA LEU A 90 8.08 7.50 10.30
C LEU A 90 6.85 7.45 9.39
N PHE A 91 6.40 6.25 9.00
CA PHE A 91 5.17 6.09 8.24
C PHE A 91 3.98 6.73 8.97
N HIS A 92 3.84 6.44 10.26
CA HIS A 92 2.73 7.00 11.04
C HIS A 92 2.81 8.53 11.14
N GLN A 93 4.01 9.08 11.36
CA GLN A 93 4.22 10.53 11.40
C GLN A 93 3.97 11.24 10.06
N VAL A 94 4.18 10.55 8.93
CA VAL A 94 3.96 11.11 7.59
C VAL A 94 2.47 11.09 7.22
N PHE A 95 1.75 10.04 7.60
CA PHE A 95 0.37 9.83 7.15
C PHE A 95 -0.70 10.22 8.18
N PHE A 96 -0.34 10.36 9.45
CA PHE A 96 -1.25 10.75 10.52
C PHE A 96 -0.71 12.00 11.22
N ASP A 97 -1.59 12.96 11.46
CA ASP A 97 -1.32 14.23 12.16
C ASP A 97 -1.60 14.16 13.67
N ASN A 98 -1.91 12.96 14.16
CA ASN A 98 -2.34 12.68 15.50
C ASN A 98 -1.61 11.44 16.06
N ASP A 99 -1.87 11.17 17.33
CA ASP A 99 -1.24 10.11 18.12
C ASP A 99 -2.16 8.88 18.33
N ASP A 100 -3.27 8.78 17.59
CA ASP A 100 -4.27 7.73 17.78
C ASP A 100 -3.73 6.32 17.45
N TRP A 101 -2.62 6.23 16.73
CA TRP A 101 -1.90 4.99 16.42
C TRP A 101 -1.13 4.40 17.62
N MET A 102 -0.95 5.17 18.71
CA MET A 102 -0.32 4.68 19.94
C MET A 102 -1.32 3.96 20.84
N PHE A 103 -1.48 2.65 20.61
CA PHE A 103 -2.41 1.80 21.35
C PHE A 103 -1.88 1.40 22.74
N ASP A 104 -2.79 1.36 23.73
CA ASP A 104 -2.56 0.71 25.03
C ASP A 104 -3.30 -0.62 25.05
N TYR A 105 -2.62 -1.72 25.38
CA TYR A 105 -3.23 -3.06 25.44
C TYR A 105 -4.45 -3.15 26.37
N ARG A 106 -4.59 -2.22 27.34
CA ARG A 106 -5.72 -2.14 28.28
C ARG A 106 -6.95 -1.44 27.71
N THR A 107 -6.81 -0.64 26.66
CA THR A 107 -7.92 0.08 25.99
C THR A 107 -8.14 -0.40 24.56
N ASP A 108 -7.11 -0.97 23.94
CA ASP A 108 -7.03 -1.38 22.55
C ASP A 108 -6.28 -2.73 22.44
N PRO A 109 -6.85 -3.83 22.98
CA PRO A 109 -6.21 -5.15 23.02
C PRO A 109 -5.86 -5.70 21.63
N ILE A 110 -6.44 -5.13 20.57
CA ILE A 110 -6.13 -5.42 19.17
C ILE A 110 -4.63 -5.28 18.85
N ILE A 111 -3.89 -4.41 19.55
CA ILE A 111 -2.43 -4.26 19.39
C ILE A 111 -1.68 -5.57 19.62
N SER A 112 -2.20 -6.44 20.50
CA SER A 112 -1.60 -7.75 20.81
C SER A 112 -1.68 -8.73 19.64
N PHE A 113 -2.60 -8.50 18.70
CA PHE A 113 -2.79 -9.31 17.49
C PHE A 113 -2.09 -8.70 16.25
N LEU A 114 -1.58 -7.47 16.38
CA LEU A 114 -0.92 -6.72 15.32
C LEU A 114 0.54 -6.41 15.74
N PRO A 115 1.37 -7.44 16.00
CA PRO A 115 2.77 -7.20 16.35
C PRO A 115 3.52 -6.59 15.17
N GLU A 116 4.66 -5.96 15.45
CA GLU A 116 5.54 -5.38 14.42
C GLU A 116 5.87 -6.38 13.29
N THR A 117 6.09 -7.66 13.64
CA THR A 117 6.38 -8.73 12.67
C THR A 117 5.23 -8.98 11.68
N PHE A 118 3.98 -8.78 12.10
CA PHE A 118 2.82 -8.85 11.20
C PHE A 118 2.90 -7.74 10.14
N PHE A 119 3.15 -6.51 10.56
CA PHE A 119 3.28 -5.38 9.63
C PHE A 119 4.49 -5.51 8.72
N PHE A 120 5.59 -6.08 9.22
CA PHE A 120 6.76 -6.39 8.41
C PHE A 120 6.44 -7.38 7.29
N LEU A 121 5.71 -8.45 7.59
CA LEU A 121 5.26 -9.41 6.58
C LEU A 121 4.29 -8.78 5.56
N CYS A 122 3.36 -7.93 6.03
CA CYS A 122 2.50 -7.17 5.12
C CYS A 122 3.30 -6.24 4.20
N PHE A 123 4.32 -5.57 4.73
CA PHE A 123 5.22 -4.73 3.94
C PHE A 123 5.95 -5.52 2.85
N LEU A 124 6.53 -6.68 3.20
CA LEU A 124 7.18 -7.56 2.23
C LEU A 124 6.21 -8.07 1.16
N LEU A 125 4.98 -8.41 1.55
CA LEU A 125 3.94 -8.83 0.63
C LEU A 125 3.60 -7.72 -0.37
N ILE A 126 3.41 -6.49 0.11
CA ILE A 126 3.13 -5.32 -0.74
C ILE A 126 4.28 -5.09 -1.74
N VAL A 127 5.53 -5.07 -1.27
CA VAL A 127 6.70 -4.92 -2.14
C VAL A 127 6.75 -6.02 -3.21
N THR A 128 6.52 -7.27 -2.81
CA THR A 128 6.53 -8.42 -3.73
C THR A 128 5.48 -8.28 -4.81
N ILE A 129 4.24 -7.91 -4.45
CA ILE A 129 3.15 -7.68 -5.39
C ILE A 129 3.51 -6.51 -6.32
N SER A 130 3.95 -5.37 -5.78
CA SER A 130 4.29 -4.19 -6.59
C SER A 130 5.40 -4.47 -7.60
N VAL A 131 6.48 -5.14 -7.19
CA VAL A 131 7.58 -5.51 -8.08
C VAL A 131 7.12 -6.50 -9.16
N SER A 132 6.28 -7.47 -8.80
CA SER A 132 5.73 -8.45 -9.74
C SER A 132 4.82 -7.79 -10.78
N THR A 133 3.97 -6.85 -10.36
CA THR A 133 3.12 -6.07 -11.25
C THR A 133 3.93 -5.22 -12.22
N LEU A 134 4.94 -4.49 -11.73
CA LEU A 134 5.83 -3.67 -12.58
C LEU A 134 6.60 -4.53 -13.59
N THR A 135 7.08 -5.69 -13.15
CA THR A 135 7.77 -6.65 -14.03
C THR A 135 6.84 -7.21 -15.10
N THR A 136 5.58 -7.50 -14.75
CA THR A 136 4.56 -7.93 -15.70
C THR A 136 4.26 -6.84 -16.73
N ILE A 137 4.05 -5.59 -16.30
CA ILE A 137 3.85 -4.44 -17.21
C ILE A 137 5.05 -4.32 -18.16
N HIS A 138 6.27 -4.36 -17.62
CA HIS A 138 7.49 -4.30 -18.42
C HIS A 138 7.55 -5.42 -19.48
N HIS A 139 7.19 -6.66 -19.13
CA HIS A 139 7.17 -7.78 -20.09
C HIS A 139 6.05 -7.67 -21.13
N LEU A 140 4.86 -7.20 -20.76
CA LEU A 140 3.74 -7.04 -21.69
C LEU A 140 4.07 -6.05 -22.81
N PHE A 141 4.71 -4.93 -22.47
CA PHE A 141 5.16 -3.95 -23.46
C PHE A 141 6.33 -4.43 -24.34
N ASN A 142 7.11 -5.42 -23.89
CA ASN A 142 8.22 -6.02 -24.64
C ASN A 142 7.76 -7.17 -25.58
N LYS A 143 6.75 -7.97 -25.19
CA LYS A 143 6.23 -9.06 -26.04
C LYS A 143 5.65 -8.57 -27.36
N GLU A 144 4.99 -7.42 -27.32
CA GLU A 144 4.33 -6.79 -28.47
C GLU A 144 5.36 -6.21 -29.49
N GLU A 145 6.67 -6.27 -29.20
CA GLU A 145 7.78 -5.91 -30.09
C GLU A 145 8.21 -7.07 -30.99
N ARG A 146 8.03 -8.33 -30.56
CA ARG A 146 8.47 -9.51 -31.34
C ARG A 146 7.47 -9.97 -32.41
N THR A 147 6.31 -9.33 -32.48
CA THR A 147 5.20 -9.72 -33.37
C THR A 147 4.96 -8.73 -34.53
N LEU A 148 5.84 -7.74 -34.69
CA LEU A 148 5.90 -6.82 -35.84
C LEU A 148 7.20 -7.08 -36.61
#